data_AF-A0A9N9L900-F1
#
_entry.id   AF-A0A9N9L900-F1
#
_cell.length_a   1.000
_cell.length_b   1.000
_cell.length_c   1.000
_cell.angle_alpha   90.00
_cell.angle_beta   90.00
_cell.angle_gamma   90.00
#
_symmetry.space_group_name_H-M   'P 1'
#
loop_
_entity.id
_entity.type
_entity.pdbx_description
1 polymer ?
#
loop_
_entity_poly.entity_id
_entity_poly.type
_entity_poly.pdbx_seq_one_letter_code
_entity_poly.pdbx_strand_id
1 'polypeptide(L)'
;MGEDAWPPIEATLQLCLVDWTQPSDWKDRKALGRYMAVHVAYIRSLVPPDKLLEFHPRDGWDPLCRFLGKPSPADEPFPFANKGENAANLLRIAMVFSVVRRLGPYVLAVGVGVFAWRWVAN
;
A
#
# COMPACT_ATOMS: atom_id res chain seq x y z
N MET A 1 -4.26 17.29 11.80
CA MET A 1 -4.36 15.85 12.14
C MET A 1 -3.93 15.75 13.59
N GLY A 2 -4.76 15.19 14.47
CA GLY A 2 -4.54 15.19 15.92
C GLY A 2 -3.31 14.39 16.34
N GLU A 3 -2.91 14.53 17.61
CA GLU A 3 -1.75 13.87 18.23
C GLU A 3 -1.85 12.33 18.23
N ASP A 4 -3.04 11.79 17.97
CA ASP A 4 -3.36 10.36 17.87
C ASP A 4 -3.37 9.84 16.43
N ALA A 5 -2.97 10.67 15.46
CA ALA A 5 -2.83 10.24 14.07
C ALA A 5 -1.57 9.37 13.88
N TRP A 6 -1.72 8.29 13.12
CA TRP A 6 -0.58 7.46 12.71
C TRP A 6 0.55 8.33 12.14
N PRO A 7 1.82 8.02 12.48
CA PRO A 7 2.94 8.75 11.93
C PRO A 7 2.86 8.76 10.39
N PRO A 8 3.41 9.81 9.73
CA PRO A 8 3.46 9.86 8.27
C PRO A 8 3.96 8.53 7.72
N ILE A 9 3.36 8.05 6.63
CA ILE A 9 3.66 6.72 6.04
C ILE A 9 5.17 6.50 5.90
N GLU A 10 5.92 7.55 5.56
CA GLU A 10 7.37 7.50 5.47
C GLU A 10 8.07 7.11 6.79
N ALA A 11 7.67 7.71 7.91
CA ALA A 11 8.24 7.39 9.23
C ALA A 11 7.91 5.94 9.64
N THR A 12 6.68 5.48 9.36
CA THR A 12 6.29 4.09 9.59
C THR A 12 7.12 3.12 8.75
N LEU A 13 7.30 3.42 7.46
CA LEU A 13 8.11 2.59 6.57
C LEU A 13 9.58 2.58 7.00
N GLN A 14 10.12 3.72 7.41
CA GLN A 14 11.50 3.82 7.89
C GLN A 14 11.72 2.98 9.15
N LEU A 15 10.80 3.01 10.11
CA LEU A 15 10.85 2.17 11.32
C LEU A 15 10.89 0.67 10.99
N CYS A 16 10.14 0.23 9.99
CA CYS A 16 10.08 -1.19 9.62
C CYS A 16 11.24 -1.65 8.74
N LEU A 17 11.75 -0.79 7.86
CA LEU A 17 12.64 -1.21 6.77
C LEU A 17 14.12 -0.93 7.05
N VAL A 18 14.45 -0.03 7.98
CA VAL A 18 15.84 0.36 8.24
C VAL A 18 16.69 -0.84 8.69
N ASP A 19 16.19 -1.67 9.60
CA ASP A 19 16.92 -2.84 10.10
C ASP A 19 17.16 -3.88 9.01
N TRP A 20 16.27 -3.96 8.02
CA TRP A 20 16.35 -4.92 6.93
C TRP A 20 17.22 -4.46 5.77
N THR A 21 17.75 -3.24 5.84
CA THR A 21 18.52 -2.61 4.76
C THR A 21 19.91 -2.17 5.18
N GLN A 22 20.21 -2.12 6.48
CA GLN A 22 21.51 -1.67 6.95
C GLN A 22 22.67 -2.45 6.30
N PRO A 23 23.77 -1.76 5.91
CA PRO A 23 24.03 -0.33 6.10
C PRO A 23 23.49 0.58 4.97
N SER A 24 22.74 0.04 4.00
CA SER A 24 22.15 0.84 2.91
C SER A 24 21.00 1.73 3.40
N ASP A 25 20.62 2.69 2.55
CA ASP A 25 19.37 3.44 2.71
C ASP A 25 18.15 2.50 2.72
N TRP A 26 17.13 2.82 3.53
CA TRP A 26 15.95 1.99 3.71
C TRP A 26 15.06 1.85 2.47
N LYS A 27 15.29 2.68 1.44
CA LYS A 27 14.64 2.58 0.12
C LYS A 27 15.45 1.70 -0.86
N ASP A 28 16.60 1.15 -0.48
CA ASP A 28 17.39 0.25 -1.31
C ASP A 28 16.69 -1.10 -1.51
N ARG A 29 15.97 -1.20 -2.63
CA ARG A 29 15.23 -2.40 -3.03
C ARG A 29 16.13 -3.65 -3.16
N LYS A 30 17.40 -3.49 -3.56
CA LYS A 30 18.31 -4.63 -3.69
C LYS A 30 18.75 -5.11 -2.31
N ALA A 31 19.00 -4.21 -1.36
CA ALA A 31 19.28 -4.58 0.03
C ALA A 31 18.10 -5.33 0.65
N LEU A 32 16.88 -4.80 0.53
CA LEU A 32 15.65 -5.48 0.99
C LEU A 32 15.51 -6.89 0.39
N GLY A 33 15.70 -7.01 -0.93
CA GLY A 33 15.61 -8.29 -1.62
C GLY A 33 16.62 -9.33 -1.13
N ARG A 34 17.85 -8.90 -0.81
CA ARG A 34 18.88 -9.79 -0.24
C ARG A 34 18.54 -10.20 1.19
N TYR A 35 18.05 -9.27 2.01
CA TYR A 35 17.77 -9.53 3.43
C TYR A 35 16.65 -10.54 3.65
N MET A 36 15.68 -10.64 2.73
CA MET A 36 14.57 -11.60 2.84
C MET A 36 15.03 -13.03 3.13
N ALA A 37 16.06 -13.51 2.42
CA ALA A 37 16.59 -14.86 2.63
C ALA A 37 17.21 -15.04 4.03
N VAL A 38 17.90 -14.01 4.53
CA VAL A 38 18.49 -13.98 5.88
C VAL A 38 17.38 -14.03 6.93
N HIS A 39 16.32 -13.23 6.76
CA HIS A 39 15.19 -13.20 7.67
C HIS A 39 14.45 -14.55 7.72
N VAL A 40 14.16 -15.15 6.56
CA VAL A 40 13.50 -16.46 6.49
C VAL A 40 14.33 -17.53 7.19
N ALA A 41 15.66 -17.55 6.95
CA ALA A 41 16.56 -18.50 7.62
C ALA A 41 16.58 -18.29 9.15
N TYR A 42 16.59 -17.03 9.60
CA TYR A 42 16.53 -16.68 11.01
C TYR A 42 15.23 -17.19 11.66
N ILE A 43 14.07 -16.95 11.05
CA ILE A 43 12.78 -17.45 11.58
C ILE A 43 12.77 -18.99 11.66
N ARG A 44 13.24 -19.69 10.61
CA ARG A 44 13.37 -21.15 10.62
C ARG A 44 14.29 -21.68 11.73
N SER A 45 15.29 -20.91 12.12
CA SER A 45 16.21 -21.29 13.20
C SER A 45 15.62 -21.12 14.61
N LEU A 46 14.63 -20.24 14.76
CA LEU A 46 14.03 -19.89 16.05
C LEU A 46 12.73 -20.64 16.35
N VAL A 47 11.92 -20.90 15.32
CA VAL A 47 10.58 -21.45 15.48
C VAL A 47 10.62 -22.97 15.30
N PRO A 48 10.13 -23.76 16.27
CA PRO A 48 9.99 -25.21 16.10
C PRO A 48 9.20 -25.55 14.83
N PRO A 49 9.57 -26.60 14.07
CA PRO A 49 8.94 -26.90 12.78
C PRO A 49 7.42 -27.14 12.87
N ASP A 50 6.94 -27.71 13.97
CA ASP A 50 5.51 -27.94 14.24
C ASP A 50 4.72 -26.64 14.51
N LYS A 51 5.42 -25.53 14.77
CA LYS A 51 4.85 -24.19 15.02
C LYS A 51 5.15 -23.20 13.90
N LEU A 52 5.71 -23.66 12.78
CA LEU A 52 6.01 -22.82 11.63
C LEU A 52 5.24 -23.31 10.39
N LEU A 53 4.44 -22.41 9.80
CA LEU A 53 3.85 -22.63 8.49
C LEU A 53 4.51 -21.70 7.47
N GLU A 54 5.14 -22.28 6.44
CA GLU A 54 5.52 -21.53 5.25
C GLU A 54 4.33 -21.47 4.30
N PHE A 55 3.78 -20.27 4.12
CA PHE A 55 2.51 -20.05 3.44
C PHE A 55 2.64 -18.99 2.36
N HIS A 56 2.11 -19.28 1.17
CA HIS A 56 1.88 -18.29 0.13
C HIS A 56 0.38 -18.02 -0.01
N PRO A 57 -0.10 -16.77 -0.16
CA PRO A 57 -1.53 -16.46 -0.31
C PRO A 57 -2.26 -17.19 -1.46
N ARG A 58 -1.50 -17.70 -2.44
CA ARG A 58 -2.05 -18.51 -3.54
C ARG A 58 -2.40 -19.95 -3.13
N ASP A 59 -1.89 -20.41 -1.99
CA ASP A 59 -2.16 -21.74 -1.47
C ASP A 59 -3.57 -21.84 -0.88
N GLY A 60 -4.23 -20.69 -0.65
CA GLY A 60 -5.63 -20.62 -0.24
C GLY A 60 -5.87 -21.03 1.22
N TRP A 61 -7.09 -21.45 1.53
CA TRP A 61 -7.49 -21.76 2.90
C TRP A 61 -6.89 -23.05 3.46
N ASP A 62 -6.73 -24.09 2.64
CA ASP A 62 -6.45 -25.44 3.09
C ASP A 62 -5.20 -25.58 3.99
N PRO A 63 -3.98 -25.15 3.59
CA PRO A 63 -2.81 -25.31 4.43
C PRO A 63 -2.87 -24.44 5.69
N LEU A 64 -3.46 -23.25 5.60
CA LEU A 64 -3.60 -22.33 6.73
C LEU A 64 -4.57 -22.89 7.78
N CYS A 65 -5.76 -23.31 7.36
CA CYS A 65 -6.79 -23.85 8.24
C CYS A 65 -6.33 -25.16 8.90
N ARG A 66 -5.66 -26.04 8.15
CA ARG A 66 -5.08 -27.28 8.69
C ARG A 66 -4.05 -27.00 9.77
N PHE A 67 -3.12 -26.08 9.52
CA PHE A 67 -2.09 -25.69 10.48
C PHE A 67 -2.68 -25.07 11.76
N LEU A 68 -3.74 -24.28 11.63
CA LEU A 68 -4.43 -23.65 12.76
C LEU A 68 -5.42 -24.58 13.50
N GLY A 69 -5.65 -25.80 13.00
CA GLY A 69 -6.66 -26.71 13.54
C GLY A 69 -8.09 -26.15 13.41
N LYS A 70 -8.37 -25.42 12.32
CA LYS A 70 -9.67 -24.80 12.06
C LYS A 70 -10.31 -25.39 10.79
N PRO A 71 -11.66 -25.42 10.71
CA PRO A 71 -12.33 -25.77 9.46
C PRO A 71 -12.05 -24.71 8.39
N SER A 72 -11.90 -25.16 7.14
CA SER A 72 -11.87 -24.24 6.00
C SER A 72 -13.27 -23.65 5.76
N PRO A 73 -13.39 -22.35 5.44
CA PRO A 73 -14.64 -21.80 4.92
C PRO A 73 -15.04 -22.52 3.63
N ALA A 74 -16.30 -22.96 3.53
CA ALA A 74 -16.80 -23.72 2.38
C ALA A 74 -17.15 -22.82 1.19
N ASP A 75 -17.74 -21.65 1.47
CA ASP A 75 -18.35 -20.77 0.46
C ASP A 75 -17.60 -19.45 0.27
N GLU A 76 -16.44 -19.28 0.92
CA GLU A 76 -15.66 -18.04 0.85
C GLU A 76 -14.34 -18.23 0.09
N PRO A 77 -14.10 -17.46 -1.00
CA PRO A 77 -12.82 -17.48 -1.66
C PRO A 77 -11.73 -16.91 -0.74
N PHE A 78 -10.50 -17.40 -0.89
CA PHE A 78 -9.38 -16.83 -0.14
C PHE A 78 -9.23 -15.33 -0.46
N PRO A 79 -9.07 -14.44 0.55
CA PRO A 79 -9.08 -13.00 0.33
C PRO A 79 -7.98 -12.54 -0.65
N PHE A 80 -8.38 -11.71 -1.61
CA PHE A 80 -7.46 -11.06 -2.55
C PHE A 80 -7.64 -9.54 -2.52
N ALA A 81 -7.34 -8.97 -1.36
CA ALA A 81 -7.30 -7.53 -1.12
C ALA A 81 -5.85 -7.01 -1.19
N ASN A 82 -5.66 -5.72 -1.44
CA ASN A 82 -4.34 -5.06 -1.55
C ASN A 82 -3.54 -5.32 -2.86
N LYS A 83 -4.20 -5.22 -4.02
CA LYS A 83 -3.49 -5.10 -5.30
C LYS A 83 -2.76 -3.75 -5.35
N GLY A 84 -1.48 -3.75 -5.72
CA GLY A 84 -0.68 -2.52 -5.81
C GLY A 84 -1.30 -1.44 -6.71
N GLU A 85 -2.01 -1.85 -7.77
CA GLU A 85 -2.74 -0.94 -8.66
C GLU A 85 -3.88 -0.19 -7.96
N ASN A 86 -4.59 -0.84 -7.04
CA ASN A 86 -5.73 -0.23 -6.35
C ASN A 86 -5.29 0.90 -5.41
N ALA A 87 -4.19 0.71 -4.67
CA ALA A 87 -3.64 1.74 -3.79
C ALA A 87 -3.12 2.94 -4.59
N ALA A 88 -2.39 2.70 -5.68
CA ALA A 88 -1.90 3.77 -6.56
C ALA A 88 -3.04 4.53 -7.24
N ASN A 89 -4.11 3.84 -7.67
CA ASN A 89 -5.26 4.44 -8.32
C ASN A 89 -6.08 5.33 -7.38
N LEU A 90 -6.28 4.91 -6.12
CA LEU A 90 -6.93 5.74 -5.12
C LEU A 90 -6.16 7.04 -4.86
N LEU A 91 -4.83 6.97 -4.75
CA LEU A 91 -3.97 8.16 -4.61
C LEU A 91 -4.04 9.07 -5.84
N ARG A 92 -4.04 8.51 -7.06
CA ARG A 92 -4.21 9.28 -8.30
C ARG A 92 -5.55 9.99 -8.36
N ILE A 93 -6.65 9.31 -8.03
CA ILE A 93 -8.00 9.90 -8.01
C ILE A 93 -8.07 11.04 -6.99
N ALA A 94 -7.53 10.83 -5.79
CA ALA A 94 -7.47 11.87 -4.76
C ALA A 94 -6.66 13.10 -5.22
N MET A 95 -5.55 12.88 -5.92
CA MET A 95 -4.72 13.95 -6.48
C MET A 95 -5.48 14.75 -7.56
N VAL A 96 -6.12 14.07 -8.53
CA VAL A 96 -6.94 14.72 -9.56
C VAL A 96 -8.07 15.53 -8.92
N PHE A 97 -8.78 14.93 -7.97
CA PHE A 97 -9.85 15.62 -7.24
C PHE A 97 -9.32 16.85 -6.51
N SER A 98 -8.17 16.76 -5.86
CA SER A 98 -7.55 17.91 -5.19
C SER A 98 -7.15 19.02 -6.17
N VAL A 99 -6.64 18.67 -7.36
CA VAL A 99 -6.28 19.64 -8.40
C VAL A 99 -7.52 20.32 -8.96
N VAL A 100 -8.54 19.55 -9.34
CA VAL A 100 -9.82 20.08 -9.87
C VAL A 100 -10.49 20.97 -8.83
N ARG A 101 -10.55 20.54 -7.56
CA ARG A 101 -11.12 21.35 -6.48
C ARG A 101 -10.35 22.67 -6.27
N ARG A 102 -9.03 22.67 -6.44
CA ARG A 102 -8.19 23.86 -6.21
C ARG A 102 -8.18 24.81 -7.42
N LEU A 103 -8.07 24.29 -8.63
CA LEU A 103 -7.90 25.10 -9.85
C LEU A 103 -9.20 25.31 -10.64
N GLY A 104 -10.18 24.43 -10.48
CA GLY A 104 -11.45 24.45 -11.20
C GLY A 104 -12.17 25.80 -11.15
N PRO A 105 -12.32 26.46 -9.98
CA PRO A 105 -12.97 27.77 -9.91
C PRO A 105 -12.28 28.85 -10.74
N TYR A 106 -10.95 28.84 -10.81
CA TYR A 106 -10.18 29.81 -11.59
C TYR A 106 -10.32 29.56 -13.09
N VAL A 107 -10.28 28.30 -13.51
CA VAL A 107 -10.52 27.92 -14.92
C VAL A 107 -11.92 28.34 -15.35
N LEU A 108 -12.92 28.12 -14.50
CA LEU A 108 -14.31 28.55 -14.74
C LEU A 108 -14.42 30.08 -14.85
N ALA A 109 -13.81 30.81 -13.91
CA ALA A 109 -13.85 32.28 -13.92
C ALA A 109 -13.19 32.88 -15.18
N VAL A 110 -12.03 32.34 -15.59
CA VAL A 110 -11.37 32.74 -16.84
C VAL A 110 -12.23 32.40 -18.04
N GLY A 111 -12.83 31.21 -18.09
CA GLY A 111 -13.72 30.80 -19.18
C GLY A 111 -14.94 31.72 -19.32
N VAL A 112 -15.60 32.05 -18.20
CA VAL A 112 -16.73 33.00 -18.16
C VAL A 112 -16.28 34.39 -18.60
N GLY A 113 -15.13 34.86 -18.14
CA GLY A 113 -14.57 36.16 -18.54
C GLY A 113 -14.27 36.25 -20.03
N VAL A 114 -13.64 35.22 -20.60
CA VAL A 114 -13.37 35.14 -22.05
C VAL A 114 -14.67 35.09 -22.85
N PHE A 115 -15.65 34.31 -22.41
CA PHE A 115 -16.95 34.21 -23.07
C PHE A 115 -17.68 35.56 -23.06
N ALA A 116 -17.75 36.23 -21.90
CA ALA A 116 -18.37 37.54 -21.76
C ALA A 116 -17.67 38.59 -22.62
N TRP A 117 -16.33 38.59 -22.67
CA TRP A 117 -15.57 39.50 -23.52
C TRP A 117 -15.87 39.28 -25.01
N ARG A 118 -15.92 38.02 -25.47
CA ARG A 118 -16.28 37.70 -26.86
C ARG A 118 -17.71 38.07 -27.21
N TRP A 119 -18.64 37.97 -26.26
CA TRP A 119 -20.04 38.35 -26.45
C TRP A 119 -20.21 39.87 -26.61
N VAL A 120 -19.43 40.66 -25.88
CA VAL A 120 -19.48 42.14 -25.94
C VAL A 120 -18.71 42.69 -27.13
N ALA A 121 -17.66 41.98 -27.59
CA ALA A 121 -16.83 42.40 -28.71
C ALA A 121 -17.36 42.01 -30.11
N ASN A 122 -18.47 41.26 -30.17
CA ASN A 122 -19.21 40.90 -31.39
C ASN A 122 -20.55 41.65 -31.44
#